data_AF-A0AA36AV69-F1
#
_entry.id   AF-A0AA36AV69-F1
#
_cell.length_a   1.000
_cell.length_b   1.000
_cell.length_c   1.000
_cell.angle_alpha   90.00
_cell.angle_beta   90.00
_cell.angle_gamma   90.00
#
_symmetry.space_group_name_H-M   'P 1'
#
loop_
_entity.id
_entity.type
_entity.pdbx_description
1 polymer ?
#
loop_
_entity_poly.entity_id
_entity_poly.type
_entity_poly.pdbx_seq_one_letter_code
_entity_poly.pdbx_strand_id
1 'polypeptide(L)'
;MQCSCNYNGKHYDIGSIWYNECNKCQCTSDGRVDCEQKTCDKPCTYKGKTYSVGEIFKDDCNACRCGQFGRVVCTKMYCPPTTCQYYGKTYKNRETFMAQDKCNVCRCTNGKLKCTNYDCYRPRPYYQ
;
A
#
# COMPACT_ATOMS: atom_id res chain seq x y z
N MET A 1 45.20 -10.15 23.81
CA MET A 1 45.09 -10.25 22.33
C MET A 1 43.69 -10.74 22.01
N GLN A 2 42.95 -10.01 21.19
CA GLN A 2 41.62 -10.41 20.74
C GLN A 2 41.80 -11.11 19.38
N CYS A 3 41.51 -12.40 19.30
CA CYS A 3 41.78 -13.22 18.09
C CYS A 3 40.60 -13.25 17.10
N SER A 4 39.52 -12.54 17.41
CA SER A 4 38.29 -12.52 16.61
C SER A 4 37.53 -11.22 16.88
N CYS A 5 36.76 -10.77 15.90
CA CYS A 5 35.80 -9.71 16.09
C CYS A 5 34.45 -10.28 16.55
N ASN A 6 33.76 -9.58 17.47
CA ASN A 6 32.34 -9.83 17.74
C ASN A 6 31.50 -8.77 17.03
N TYR A 7 30.53 -9.21 16.22
CA TYR A 7 29.59 -8.33 15.53
C TYR A 7 28.17 -8.87 15.67
N ASN A 8 27.28 -8.12 16.32
CA ASN A 8 25.89 -8.51 16.62
C ASN A 8 25.76 -9.91 17.23
N GLY A 9 26.68 -10.28 18.14
CA GLY A 9 26.68 -11.58 18.81
C GLY A 9 27.29 -12.73 18.00
N LYS A 10 27.75 -12.48 16.76
CA LYS A 10 28.50 -13.46 15.95
C LYS A 10 30.00 -13.20 16.04
N HIS A 11 30.79 -14.27 16.00
CA HIS A 11 32.25 -14.21 15.95
C HIS A 11 32.76 -14.31 14.51
N TYR A 12 33.75 -13.48 14.17
CA TYR A 12 34.40 -13.43 12.88
C TYR A 12 35.92 -13.52 13.04
N ASP A 13 36.56 -14.35 12.23
CA ASP A 13 38.01 -14.48 12.23
C ASP A 13 38.68 -13.22 11.68
N ILE A 14 39.90 -12.92 12.16
CA ILE A 14 40.70 -11.81 11.65
C ILE A 14 40.88 -11.94 10.12
N GLY A 15 40.63 -10.85 9.40
CA GLY A 15 40.66 -10.79 7.94
C GLY A 15 39.34 -11.17 7.26
N SER A 16 38.37 -11.71 7.99
CA SER A 16 37.05 -12.03 7.43
C SER A 16 36.36 -10.80 6.87
N ILE A 17 35.71 -10.99 5.71
CA ILE A 17 34.87 -9.98 5.07
C ILE A 17 33.45 -10.53 5.01
N TRP A 18 32.48 -9.71 5.43
CA TRP A 18 31.07 -10.03 5.31
C TRP A 18 30.28 -8.80 4.89
N TYR A 19 29.01 -9.00 4.57
CA TYR A 19 28.08 -7.91 4.34
C TYR A 19 27.04 -7.92 5.46
N ASN A 20 26.71 -6.75 5.99
CA ASN A 20 25.44 -6.59 6.69
C ASN A 20 24.32 -6.39 5.64
N GLU A 21 23.22 -5.71 5.99
CA GLU A 21 22.12 -5.51 5.04
C GLU A 21 22.49 -4.63 3.81
N CYS A 22 23.59 -3.84 3.85
CA CYS A 22 24.03 -3.06 2.68
C CYS A 22 25.53 -2.72 2.63
N ASN A 23 26.20 -2.72 3.77
CA ASN A 23 27.59 -2.29 3.91
C ASN A 23 28.52 -3.49 4.00
N LYS A 24 29.65 -3.40 3.30
CA LYS A 24 30.75 -4.35 3.47
C LYS A 24 31.43 -4.10 4.82
N CYS A 25 31.65 -5.15 5.57
CA CYS A 25 32.34 -5.14 6.85
C CYS A 25 33.56 -6.06 6.80
N GLN A 26 34.59 -5.73 7.58
CA GLN A 26 35.81 -6.50 7.72
C GLN A 26 36.24 -6.56 9.18
N CYS A 27 36.74 -7.73 9.60
CA CYS A 27 37.43 -7.88 10.87
C CYS A 27 38.91 -7.54 10.66
N THR A 28 39.37 -6.45 11.26
CA THR A 28 40.73 -5.94 11.11
C THR A 28 41.71 -6.73 11.99
N SER A 29 43.01 -6.62 11.68
CA SER A 29 44.08 -7.33 12.39
C SER A 29 44.24 -6.94 13.86
N ASP A 30 43.71 -5.79 14.26
CA ASP A 30 43.65 -5.33 15.66
C ASP A 30 42.37 -5.77 16.39
N GLY A 31 41.53 -6.61 15.77
CA GLY A 31 40.32 -7.18 16.37
C GLY A 31 39.11 -6.26 16.34
N ARG A 32 39.11 -5.22 15.49
CA ARG A 32 37.97 -4.30 15.32
C ARG A 32 37.12 -4.68 14.10
N VAL A 33 35.84 -4.31 14.17
CA VAL A 33 34.96 -4.37 13.01
C VAL A 33 35.00 -3.02 12.32
N ASP A 34 35.44 -3.00 11.06
CA ASP A 34 35.32 -1.84 10.19
C ASP A 34 34.25 -2.11 9.13
N CYS A 35 33.25 -1.24 9.05
CA CYS A 35 32.15 -1.34 8.09
C CYS A 35 32.07 -0.07 7.27
N GLU A 36 31.79 -0.22 5.97
CA GLU A 36 31.40 0.91 5.14
C GLU A 36 30.22 1.66 5.77
N GLN A 37 30.19 2.99 5.64
CA GLN A 37 29.09 3.83 6.11
C GLN A 37 28.26 4.37 4.95
N LYS A 38 27.92 3.53 3.97
CA LYS A 38 27.03 3.94 2.90
C LYS A 38 25.60 3.98 3.44
N THR A 39 24.82 4.96 2.99
CA THR A 39 23.39 4.98 3.26
C THR A 39 22.75 3.81 2.54
N CYS A 40 21.99 2.98 3.27
CA CYS A 40 21.31 1.82 2.72
C CYS A 40 20.04 2.22 1.96
N ASP A 41 20.18 3.12 0.98
CA ASP A 41 19.09 3.68 0.20
C ASP A 41 18.68 2.75 -0.93
N LYS A 42 18.16 1.58 -0.55
CA LYS A 42 17.58 0.64 -1.51
C LYS A 42 16.15 1.09 -1.85
N PRO A 43 15.84 1.44 -3.11
CA PRO A 43 14.49 1.83 -3.49
C PRO A 43 13.52 0.67 -3.27
N CYS A 44 12.25 1.00 -3.03
CA CYS A 44 11.20 0.02 -2.85
C CYS A 44 10.54 -0.31 -4.20
N THR A 45 10.18 -1.57 -4.41
CA THR A 45 9.28 -1.97 -5.49
C THR A 45 7.92 -2.34 -4.89
N TYR A 46 6.87 -1.64 -5.30
CA TYR A 46 5.51 -1.86 -4.82
C TYR A 46 4.52 -1.88 -5.98
N LYS A 47 3.79 -3.00 -6.14
CA LYS A 47 2.84 -3.23 -7.25
C LYS A 47 3.42 -2.88 -8.64
N GLY A 48 4.69 -3.23 -8.86
CA GLY A 48 5.39 -3.01 -10.13
C GLY A 48 5.94 -1.59 -10.34
N LYS A 49 5.79 -0.66 -9.38
CA LYS A 49 6.38 0.68 -9.41
C LYS A 49 7.55 0.79 -8.44
N THR A 50 8.51 1.63 -8.79
CA THR A 50 9.70 1.91 -7.97
C THR A 50 9.51 3.23 -7.22
N TYR A 51 9.84 3.23 -5.94
CA TYR A 51 9.72 4.37 -5.03
C TYR A 51 11.06 4.63 -4.34
N SER A 52 11.44 5.90 -4.23
CA SER A 52 12.67 6.31 -3.53
C SER A 52 12.51 6.15 -2.02
N VAL A 53 13.62 5.93 -1.30
CA VAL A 53 13.59 5.86 0.16
C VAL A 53 13.05 7.17 0.74
N GLY A 54 12.10 7.06 1.66
CA GLY A 54 11.38 8.18 2.26
C GLY A 54 10.12 8.61 1.50
N GLU A 55 9.95 8.19 0.24
CA GLU A 55 8.81 8.56 -0.59
C GLU A 55 7.49 8.07 0.01
N ILE A 56 6.48 8.94 0.01
CA ILE A 56 5.12 8.64 0.46
C ILE A 56 4.22 8.54 -0.77
N PHE A 57 3.48 7.45 -0.86
CA PHE A 57 2.56 7.18 -1.97
C PHE A 57 1.25 6.59 -1.45
N LYS A 58 0.21 6.60 -2.29
CA LYS A 58 -1.09 6.03 -1.94
C LYS A 58 -1.28 4.63 -2.52
N ASP A 59 -1.87 3.77 -1.71
CA ASP A 59 -2.49 2.53 -2.17
C ASP A 59 -3.97 2.53 -1.78
N ASP A 60 -4.84 2.80 -2.74
CA ASP A 60 -6.25 3.14 -2.51
C ASP A 60 -6.42 4.28 -1.48
N CYS A 61 -7.00 3.97 -0.32
CA CYS A 61 -7.19 4.90 0.78
C CYS A 61 -6.02 4.91 1.77
N ASN A 62 -5.08 3.96 1.65
CA ASN A 62 -3.94 3.84 2.55
C ASN A 62 -2.79 4.73 2.11
N ALA A 63 -2.07 5.27 3.11
CA ALA A 63 -0.80 5.93 2.89
C ALA A 63 0.33 4.93 3.12
N CYS A 64 1.23 4.84 2.15
CA CYS A 64 2.41 3.99 2.18
C CYS A 64 3.67 4.86 2.17
N ARG A 65 4.73 4.37 2.82
CA ARG A 65 6.05 4.98 2.80
C ARG A 65 7.09 3.93 2.41
N CYS A 66 7.97 4.28 1.50
CA CYS A 66 9.17 3.51 1.24
C CYS A 66 10.18 3.75 2.37
N GLY A 67 10.46 2.70 3.15
CA GLY A 67 11.47 2.69 4.19
C GLY A 67 12.84 2.26 3.67
N GLN A 68 13.77 2.08 4.60
CA GLN A 68 15.09 1.55 4.28
C GLN A 68 15.01 0.08 3.84
N PHE A 69 16.07 -0.38 3.16
CA PHE A 69 16.21 -1.78 2.74
C PHE A 69 15.11 -2.26 1.78
N GLY A 70 14.45 -1.34 1.06
CA GLY A 70 13.38 -1.66 0.12
C GLY A 70 12.07 -2.10 0.78
N ARG A 71 11.88 -1.85 2.09
CA ARG A 71 10.65 -2.21 2.82
C ARG A 71 9.59 -1.14 2.68
N VAL A 72 8.38 -1.53 2.29
CA VAL A 72 7.21 -0.63 2.27
C VAL A 72 6.39 -0.84 3.53
N VAL A 73 6.00 0.27 4.15
CA VAL A 73 5.06 0.26 5.28
C VAL A 73 3.84 1.08 4.89
N CYS A 74 2.65 0.51 5.03
CA CYS A 74 1.39 1.18 4.75
C CYS A 74 0.52 1.25 6.02
N THR A 75 -0.37 2.25 6.07
CA THR A 75 -1.51 2.22 6.98
C THR A 75 -2.39 1.00 6.70
N LYS A 76 -3.19 0.60 7.69
CA LYS A 76 -4.12 -0.54 7.58
C LYS A 76 -5.59 -0.08 7.72
N MET A 77 -5.97 0.89 6.91
CA MET A 77 -7.35 1.37 6.82
C MET A 77 -8.18 0.46 5.90
N TYR A 78 -9.43 0.21 6.29
CA TYR A 78 -10.41 -0.40 5.40
C TYR A 78 -10.73 0.57 4.26
N CYS A 79 -10.45 0.15 3.02
CA CYS A 79 -10.77 0.92 1.83
C CYS A 79 -12.11 0.43 1.24
N PRO A 80 -13.18 1.24 1.29
CA PRO A 80 -14.46 0.84 0.70
C PRO A 80 -14.35 0.73 -0.83
N PRO A 81 -15.12 -0.17 -1.47
CA PRO A 81 -15.14 -0.28 -2.92
C PRO A 81 -15.52 1.04 -3.59
N THR A 82 -14.84 1.38 -4.68
CA THR A 82 -15.05 2.66 -5.39
C THR A 82 -15.97 2.53 -6.60
N THR A 83 -16.55 1.35 -6.82
CA THR A 83 -17.47 1.08 -7.94
C THR A 83 -18.61 0.18 -7.50
N CYS A 84 -19.75 0.29 -8.17
CA CYS A 84 -20.91 -0.57 -8.01
C CYS A 84 -21.21 -1.28 -9.34
N GLN A 85 -21.70 -2.51 -9.28
CA GLN A 85 -22.23 -3.22 -10.44
C GLN A 85 -23.76 -3.14 -10.43
N TYR A 86 -24.36 -2.79 -11.57
CA TYR A 86 -25.80 -2.77 -11.77
C TYR A 86 -26.13 -3.26 -13.18
N TYR A 87 -26.82 -4.40 -13.28
CA TYR A 87 -27.17 -5.05 -14.56
C TYR A 87 -26.02 -5.11 -15.57
N GLY A 88 -24.85 -5.57 -15.13
CA GLY A 88 -23.65 -5.71 -15.98
C GLY A 88 -22.93 -4.40 -16.31
N LYS A 89 -23.42 -3.26 -15.83
CA LYS A 89 -22.74 -1.96 -15.94
C LYS A 89 -22.03 -1.60 -14.64
N THR A 90 -20.85 -1.00 -14.78
CA THR A 90 -20.05 -0.48 -13.67
C THR A 90 -20.29 1.01 -13.50
N TYR A 91 -20.63 1.43 -12.28
CA TYR A 91 -20.85 2.82 -11.90
C TYR A 91 -19.81 3.24 -10.86
N LYS A 92 -19.25 4.45 -11.01
CA LYS A 92 -18.26 4.99 -10.06
C LYS A 92 -18.93 5.40 -8.74
N ASN A 93 -18.17 5.42 -7.65
CA ASN A 93 -18.67 5.91 -6.37
C ASN A 93 -19.21 7.34 -6.52
N ARG A 94 -20.37 7.60 -5.90
CA ARG A 94 -21.17 8.84 -5.99
C ARG A 94 -21.88 9.08 -7.32
N GLU A 95 -21.64 8.26 -8.34
CA GLU A 95 -22.38 8.34 -9.59
C GLU A 95 -23.86 8.05 -9.34
N THR A 96 -24.72 8.88 -9.93
CA THR A 96 -26.18 8.77 -9.86
C THR A 96 -26.71 8.48 -11.25
N PHE A 97 -27.59 7.50 -11.37
CA PHE A 97 -28.10 7.01 -12.64
C PHE A 97 -29.55 6.56 -12.52
N MET A 98 -30.28 6.61 -13.63
CA MET A 98 -31.66 6.12 -13.71
C MET A 98 -31.66 4.58 -13.73
N ALA A 99 -32.50 3.98 -12.90
CA ALA A 99 -32.70 2.55 -12.85
C ALA A 99 -33.35 2.02 -14.14
N GLN A 100 -33.33 0.71 -14.34
CA GLN A 100 -33.87 0.09 -15.56
C GLN A 100 -35.38 0.29 -15.73
N ASP A 101 -36.11 0.47 -14.63
CA ASP A 101 -37.53 0.84 -14.61
C ASP A 101 -37.81 2.26 -15.15
N LYS A 102 -36.76 3.04 -15.47
CA LYS A 102 -36.82 4.41 -15.99
C LYS A 102 -37.55 5.40 -15.07
N CYS A 103 -37.62 5.11 -13.78
CA CYS A 103 -38.37 5.89 -12.81
C CYS A 103 -37.57 6.06 -11.52
N ASN A 104 -37.03 4.98 -10.98
CA ASN A 104 -36.17 5.05 -9.81
C ASN A 104 -34.78 5.59 -10.18
N VAL A 105 -34.16 6.25 -9.21
CA VAL A 105 -32.82 6.81 -9.34
C VAL A 105 -31.92 6.13 -8.33
N CYS A 106 -30.80 5.58 -8.80
CA CYS A 106 -29.81 4.90 -7.99
C CYS A 106 -28.55 5.74 -7.87
N ARG A 107 -27.92 5.72 -6.69
CA ARG A 107 -26.59 6.26 -6.46
C ARG A 107 -25.65 5.17 -5.97
N CYS A 108 -24.51 5.01 -6.63
CA CYS A 108 -23.44 4.15 -6.13
C CYS A 108 -22.80 4.79 -4.89
N THR A 109 -22.75 4.07 -3.77
CA THR A 109 -22.11 4.51 -2.53
C THR A 109 -21.27 3.38 -1.97
N ASN A 110 -19.95 3.49 -2.09
CA ASN A 110 -18.98 2.55 -1.50
C ASN A 110 -19.27 1.07 -1.83
N GLY A 111 -19.53 0.78 -3.10
CA GLY A 111 -19.89 -0.58 -3.57
C GLY A 111 -21.35 -0.98 -3.40
N LYS A 112 -22.19 -0.13 -2.77
CA LYS A 112 -23.62 -0.40 -2.57
C LYS A 112 -24.47 0.56 -3.37
N LEU A 113 -25.48 0.02 -4.05
CA LEU A 113 -26.49 0.83 -4.72
C LEU A 113 -27.51 1.34 -3.69
N LYS A 114 -27.75 2.65 -3.68
CA LYS A 114 -28.82 3.29 -2.93
C LYS A 114 -29.82 3.85 -3.93
N CYS A 115 -30.95 3.18 -4.11
CA CYS A 115 -31.98 3.59 -5.05
C CYS A 115 -33.18 4.20 -4.33
N THR A 116 -33.88 5.11 -5.01
CA THR A 116 -35.25 5.48 -4.62
C THR A 116 -36.15 4.26 -4.72
N ASN A 117 -37.28 4.29 -4.02
CA ASN A 117 -38.28 3.22 -4.04
C ASN A 117 -39.67 3.82 -4.32
N TYR A 118 -39.81 4.46 -5.48
CA TYR A 118 -41.08 4.98 -5.95
C TYR A 118 -41.92 3.86 -6.56
N ASP A 119 -43.22 3.92 -6.29
CA ASP A 119 -44.20 3.11 -7.02
C ASP A 119 -44.42 3.71 -8.41
N CYS A 120 -43.63 3.25 -9.37
CA CYS A 120 -43.54 3.79 -10.73
C CYS A 120 -44.79 3.56 -11.58
N TYR A 121 -45.70 2.70 -11.11
CA TYR A 121 -46.89 2.31 -11.85
C TYR A 121 -48.18 2.76 -11.19
N ARG A 122 -48.11 3.51 -10.09
CA ARG A 122 -49.31 4.07 -9.48
C ARG A 122 -49.82 5.24 -10.32
N PRO A 123 -50.98 5.13 -10.99
CA PRO A 123 -51.57 6.29 -11.64
C PRO A 123 -51.83 7.36 -10.60
N ARG A 124 -51.60 8.64 -10.96
CA ARG A 124 -51.97 9.77 -10.11
C ARG A 124 -53.44 9.58 -9.70
N PRO A 125 -53.79 9.69 -8.40
CA PRO A 125 -55.20 9.80 -8.05
C PRO A 125 -55.74 10.99 -8.83
N TYR A 126 -56.75 10.74 -9.66
CA TYR A 126 -57.58 11.81 -10.20
C TYR A 126 -58.20 12.49 -8.98
N TYR A 127 -57.63 13.62 -8.56
CA TYR A 127 -58.36 14.54 -7.72
C TYR A 127 -59.47 15.10 -8.61
N GLN A 128 -60.67 14.58 -8.41
CA GLN A 128 -61.92 15.12 -8.92
C GLN A 128 -62.34 16.30 -8.04
#